data_AF-A0A1Y4KVL2-F1
#
_entry.id   AF-A0A1Y4KVL2-F1
#
_cell.length_a   1.000
_cell.length_b   1.000
_cell.length_c   1.000
_cell.angle_alpha   90.00
_cell.angle_beta   90.00
_cell.angle_gamma   90.00
#
_symmetry.space_group_name_H-M   'P 1'
#
loop_
_entity.id
_entity.type
_entity.pdbx_description
1 polymer ?
#
loop_
_entity_poly.entity_id
_entity_poly.type
_entity_poly.pdbx_seq_one_letter_code
_entity_poly.pdbx_strand_id
1 'polypeptide(L)'
;MERDQAIAKLISYALDKELIQPEEKIWAVNALLEALELDGCTLPEGVSCGEEELPQVLDALLDDAYARGVLKENSIVYRDLFDTKLMGALTPRPAQVIGKFQALREQDPKKATDWYYRFSQDTNYIRRDRIAKDVQWKTDTQYGELDITINLSKPEKDPKAIAAARNLPASNYPRCQL
;
A
#
# COMPACT_ATOMS: atom_id res chain seq x y z
N MET A 1 3.87 5.01 -17.66
CA MET A 1 2.80 4.02 -17.94
C MET A 1 1.49 4.77 -18.05
N GLU A 2 0.63 4.42 -19.00
CA GLU A 2 -0.68 5.06 -19.15
C GLU A 2 -1.60 4.73 -17.97
N ARG A 3 -2.45 5.68 -17.56
CA ARG A 3 -3.34 5.54 -16.40
C ARG A 3 -4.24 4.31 -16.48
N ASP A 4 -4.91 4.11 -17.61
CA ASP A 4 -5.86 2.99 -17.76
C ASP A 4 -5.14 1.63 -17.74
N GLN A 5 -3.90 1.59 -18.23
CA GLN A 5 -3.02 0.42 -18.09
C GLN A 5 -2.62 0.19 -16.63
N ALA A 6 -2.34 1.25 -15.88
CA ALA A 6 -2.04 1.18 -14.46
C ALA A 6 -3.23 0.66 -13.64
N ILE A 7 -4.46 1.12 -13.93
CA ILE A 7 -5.68 0.60 -13.32
C ILE A 7 -5.84 -0.89 -13.63
N ALA A 8 -5.67 -1.31 -14.89
CA ALA A 8 -5.77 -2.71 -15.28
C ALA A 8 -4.73 -3.59 -14.57
N LYS A 9 -3.47 -3.12 -14.47
CA LYS A 9 -2.42 -3.81 -13.71
C LYS A 9 -2.77 -3.94 -12.24
N LEU A 10 -3.27 -2.88 -11.62
CA LEU A 10 -3.62 -2.88 -10.20
C LEU A 10 -4.77 -3.85 -9.89
N ILE A 11 -5.77 -3.92 -10.78
CA ILE A 11 -6.86 -4.89 -10.67
C ILE A 11 -6.36 -6.33 -10.86
N SER A 12 -5.50 -6.58 -11.87
CA SER A 12 -4.87 -7.90 -12.05
C SER A 12 -4.11 -8.30 -10.79
N TYR A 13 -3.29 -7.40 -10.25
CA TYR A 13 -2.54 -7.63 -9.03
C TYR A 13 -3.44 -8.02 -7.86
N ALA A 14 -4.56 -7.29 -7.66
CA ALA A 14 -5.49 -7.58 -6.57
C ALA A 14 -6.16 -8.95 -6.71
N LEU A 15 -6.45 -9.40 -7.93
CA LEU A 15 -6.95 -10.75 -8.21
C LEU A 15 -5.88 -11.81 -7.96
N ASP A 16 -4.67 -11.60 -8.48
CA ASP A 16 -3.54 -12.53 -8.36
C ASP A 16 -3.10 -12.74 -6.91
N LYS A 17 -3.27 -11.71 -6.05
CA LYS A 17 -2.99 -11.77 -4.61
C LYS A 17 -4.19 -12.16 -3.75
N GLU A 18 -5.33 -12.48 -4.37
CA GLU A 18 -6.58 -12.81 -3.68
C GLU A 18 -7.03 -11.71 -2.69
N LEU A 19 -6.71 -10.44 -2.98
CA LEU A 19 -7.20 -9.30 -2.21
C LEU A 19 -8.67 -9.01 -2.53
N ILE A 20 -9.06 -9.30 -3.77
CA ILE A 20 -10.46 -9.30 -4.23
C ILE A 20 -10.78 -10.65 -4.90
N GLN A 21 -12.06 -10.99 -4.95
CA GLN A 21 -12.56 -12.14 -5.70
C GLN A 21 -12.88 -11.76 -7.16
N PRO A 22 -12.90 -12.73 -8.10
CA PRO A 22 -13.25 -12.47 -9.50
C PRO A 22 -14.59 -11.75 -9.70
N GLU A 23 -15.58 -12.06 -8.86
CA GLU A 23 -16.92 -11.46 -8.89
C GLU A 23 -16.90 -9.98 -8.46
N GLU A 24 -15.88 -9.57 -7.70
CA GLU A 24 -15.71 -8.20 -7.22
C GLU A 24 -14.97 -7.32 -8.23
N LYS A 25 -14.50 -7.87 -9.36
CA LYS A 25 -13.68 -7.14 -10.34
C LYS A 25 -14.32 -5.82 -10.78
N ILE A 26 -15.59 -5.83 -11.17
CA ILE A 26 -16.29 -4.61 -11.63
C ILE A 26 -16.45 -3.62 -10.48
N TRP A 27 -16.76 -4.12 -9.27
CA TRP A 27 -16.88 -3.28 -8.08
C TRP A 27 -15.55 -2.60 -7.73
N ALA A 28 -14.45 -3.35 -7.76
CA ALA A 28 -13.10 -2.85 -7.51
C ALA A 28 -12.69 -1.78 -8.52
N VAL A 29 -12.99 -1.97 -9.82
CA VAL A 29 -12.76 -0.95 -10.84
C VAL A 29 -13.50 0.33 -10.51
N ASN A 30 -14.80 0.25 -10.20
CA ASN A 30 -15.61 1.42 -9.86
C ASN A 30 -15.11 2.13 -8.59
N ALA A 31 -14.68 1.37 -7.58
CA ALA A 31 -14.12 1.94 -6.36
C ALA A 31 -12.79 2.69 -6.61
N LEU A 32 -11.94 2.17 -7.51
CA LEU A 32 -10.73 2.89 -7.94
C LEU A 32 -11.07 4.14 -8.74
N LEU A 33 -12.04 4.07 -9.66
CA LEU A 33 -12.48 5.23 -10.44
C LEU A 33 -13.03 6.34 -9.53
N GLU A 34 -13.83 5.98 -8.52
CA GLU A 34 -14.30 6.92 -7.51
C GLU A 34 -13.14 7.54 -6.73
N ALA A 35 -12.18 6.73 -6.28
CA ALA A 35 -11.02 7.23 -5.54
C ALA A 35 -10.13 8.17 -6.37
N LEU A 36 -10.04 7.94 -7.69
CA LEU A 36 -9.27 8.71 -8.67
C LEU A 36 -10.05 9.89 -9.29
N GLU A 37 -11.32 10.06 -8.94
CA GLU A 37 -12.25 11.04 -9.51
C GLU A 37 -12.31 10.94 -11.06
N LEU A 38 -12.65 9.74 -11.55
CA LEU A 38 -12.78 9.43 -12.98
C LEU A 38 -14.19 8.96 -13.30
N ASP A 39 -14.74 9.40 -14.44
CA ASP A 39 -16.06 8.98 -14.92
C ASP A 39 -16.04 7.61 -15.63
N GLY A 40 -14.85 7.11 -16.00
CA GLY A 40 -14.68 5.84 -16.70
C GLY A 40 -13.23 5.54 -17.09
N CYS A 41 -12.98 4.31 -17.55
CA CYS A 41 -11.69 3.88 -18.10
C CYS A 41 -11.88 2.79 -19.17
N THR A 42 -10.88 2.62 -20.03
CA THR A 42 -10.81 1.50 -21.00
C THR A 42 -9.71 0.54 -20.56
N LEU A 43 -10.08 -0.57 -19.95
CA LEU A 43 -9.11 -1.53 -19.42
C LEU A 43 -8.52 -2.38 -20.56
N PRO A 44 -7.21 -2.30 -20.83
CA PRO A 44 -6.56 -3.22 -21.76
C PRO A 44 -6.66 -4.67 -21.28
N GLU A 45 -6.88 -5.59 -22.22
CA GLU A 45 -6.90 -7.04 -21.94
C GLU A 45 -5.47 -7.62 -21.85
N GLY A 46 -5.34 -8.77 -21.18
CA GLY A 46 -4.08 -9.53 -21.13
C GLY A 46 -2.96 -8.88 -20.32
N VAL A 47 -3.30 -7.92 -19.47
CA VAL A 47 -2.33 -7.24 -18.61
C VAL A 47 -2.12 -8.03 -17.32
N SER A 48 -0.85 -8.26 -16.97
CA SER A 48 -0.44 -8.82 -15.68
C SER A 48 0.41 -7.80 -14.92
N CYS A 49 0.49 -7.97 -13.60
CA CYS A 49 1.30 -7.13 -12.73
C CYS A 49 2.09 -8.00 -11.75
N GLY A 50 3.42 -7.97 -11.87
CA GLY A 50 4.31 -8.59 -10.89
C GLY A 50 4.28 -7.88 -9.53
N GLU A 51 4.79 -8.55 -8.49
CA GLU A 51 4.92 -7.96 -7.14
C GLU A 51 5.84 -6.74 -7.13
N GLU A 52 6.95 -6.81 -7.87
CA GLU A 52 7.95 -5.75 -7.96
C GLU A 52 7.45 -4.55 -8.79
N GLU A 53 6.38 -4.73 -9.56
CA GLU A 53 5.78 -3.68 -10.39
C GLU A 53 4.74 -2.85 -9.62
N LEU A 54 4.19 -3.35 -8.51
CA LEU A 54 3.16 -2.64 -7.74
C LEU A 54 3.55 -1.18 -7.40
N PRO A 55 4.78 -0.88 -6.91
CA PRO A 55 5.16 0.50 -6.61
C PRO A 55 5.10 1.40 -7.84
N GLN A 56 5.57 0.91 -9.00
CA GLN A 56 5.55 1.67 -10.26
C GLN A 56 4.11 1.87 -10.76
N VAL A 57 3.23 0.90 -10.50
CA VAL A 57 1.81 1.01 -10.82
C VAL A 57 1.12 2.08 -9.99
N LEU A 58 1.35 2.07 -8.68
CA LEU A 58 0.82 3.09 -7.79
C LEU A 58 1.40 4.47 -8.15
N ASP A 59 2.71 4.59 -8.38
CA ASP A 59 3.35 5.85 -8.77
C ASP A 59 2.73 6.47 -10.02
N ALA A 60 2.44 5.66 -11.06
CA ALA A 60 1.77 6.16 -12.27
C ALA A 60 0.36 6.72 -11.99
N LEU A 61 -0.39 6.10 -11.08
CA LEU A 61 -1.72 6.58 -10.68
C LEU A 61 -1.64 7.84 -9.81
N LEU A 62 -0.65 7.91 -8.92
CA LEU A 62 -0.39 9.10 -8.09
C LEU A 62 0.03 10.30 -8.95
N ASP A 63 0.88 10.08 -9.95
CA ASP A 63 1.34 11.13 -10.88
C ASP A 63 0.19 11.66 -11.73
N ASP A 64 -0.67 10.78 -12.26
CA ASP A 64 -1.90 11.17 -12.96
C ASP A 64 -2.85 11.97 -12.05
N ALA A 65 -3.09 11.48 -10.83
CA ALA A 65 -3.97 12.15 -9.88
C ALA A 65 -3.44 13.54 -9.48
N TYR A 66 -2.11 13.70 -9.37
CA TYR A 66 -1.49 14.99 -9.13
C TYR A 66 -1.65 15.93 -10.34
N ALA A 67 -1.37 15.44 -11.54
CA ALA A 67 -1.51 16.22 -12.77
C ALA A 67 -2.93 16.75 -12.99
N ARG A 68 -3.95 15.98 -12.59
CA ARG A 68 -5.36 16.37 -12.64
C ARG A 68 -5.87 17.17 -11.43
N GLY A 69 -5.06 17.31 -10.38
CA GLY A 69 -5.39 18.06 -9.17
C GLY A 69 -6.23 17.29 -8.13
N VAL A 70 -6.45 15.99 -8.33
CA VAL A 70 -7.10 15.09 -7.34
C VAL A 70 -6.19 14.92 -6.12
N LEU A 71 -4.89 14.69 -6.37
CA LEU A 71 -3.87 14.75 -5.34
C LEU A 71 -3.46 16.21 -5.13
N LYS A 72 -3.75 16.78 -3.96
CA LYS A 72 -3.54 18.21 -3.69
C LYS A 72 -2.07 18.62 -3.62
N GLU A 73 -1.23 17.74 -3.09
CA GLU A 73 0.21 17.98 -2.92
C GLU A 73 1.00 16.74 -3.34
N ASN A 74 2.15 16.95 -3.99
CA ASN A 74 3.01 15.85 -4.42
C ASN A 74 4.11 15.51 -3.38
N SER A 75 3.80 15.67 -2.10
CA SER A 75 4.72 15.31 -1.01
C SER A 75 4.58 13.82 -0.66
N ILE A 76 5.61 13.26 -0.01
CA ILE A 76 5.62 11.83 0.36
C ILE A 76 4.38 11.48 1.20
N VAL A 77 3.99 12.34 2.14
CA VAL A 77 2.83 12.10 3.01
C VAL A 77 1.53 12.01 2.20
N TYR A 78 1.30 12.92 1.27
CA TYR A 78 0.06 12.94 0.48
C TYR A 78 0.01 11.77 -0.50
N ARG A 79 1.15 11.45 -1.13
CA ARG A 79 1.31 10.25 -1.96
C ARG A 79 1.01 8.97 -1.16
N ASP A 80 1.58 8.84 0.04
CA ASP A 80 1.38 7.70 0.93
C ASP A 80 -0.07 7.57 1.42
N LEU A 81 -0.75 8.68 1.65
CA LEU A 81 -2.18 8.64 2.01
C LEU A 81 -3.03 8.22 0.83
N PHE A 82 -2.70 8.69 -0.37
CA PHE A 82 -3.50 8.43 -1.55
C PHE A 82 -3.30 7.01 -2.11
N ASP A 83 -2.08 6.49 -2.16
CA ASP A 83 -1.88 5.08 -2.55
C ASP A 83 -2.49 4.11 -1.52
N THR A 84 -2.47 4.45 -0.24
CA THR A 84 -3.15 3.70 0.82
C THR A 84 -4.66 3.72 0.61
N LYS A 85 -5.24 4.84 0.17
CA LYS A 85 -6.65 4.93 -0.21
C LYS A 85 -6.96 4.00 -1.39
N LEU A 86 -6.11 3.97 -2.42
CA LEU A 86 -6.28 3.08 -3.59
C LEU A 86 -6.19 1.60 -3.18
N MET A 87 -5.17 1.21 -2.41
CA MET A 87 -5.04 -0.16 -1.91
C MET A 87 -6.17 -0.55 -0.95
N GLY A 88 -6.63 0.40 -0.13
CA GLY A 88 -7.77 0.20 0.77
C GLY A 88 -9.07 -0.14 0.04
N ALA A 89 -9.27 0.38 -1.17
CA ALA A 89 -10.41 0.02 -2.02
C ALA A 89 -10.36 -1.45 -2.49
N LEU A 90 -9.17 -2.05 -2.52
CA LEU A 90 -8.91 -3.41 -2.99
C LEU A 90 -8.63 -4.39 -1.84
N THR A 91 -8.70 -3.93 -0.59
CA THR A 91 -8.36 -4.74 0.58
C THR A 91 -9.63 -5.34 1.19
N PRO A 92 -9.64 -6.63 1.59
CA PRO A 92 -10.77 -7.24 2.27
C PRO A 92 -11.13 -6.49 3.56
N ARG A 93 -12.42 -6.54 3.93
CA ARG A 93 -12.88 -5.89 5.16
C ARG A 93 -12.28 -6.56 6.39
N PRO A 94 -12.10 -5.82 7.51
CA PRO A 94 -11.47 -6.35 8.72
C PRO A 94 -12.05 -7.68 9.23
N ALA A 95 -13.38 -7.86 9.16
CA ALA A 95 -14.02 -9.11 9.57
C ALA A 95 -13.57 -10.33 8.74
N GLN A 96 -13.38 -10.16 7.42
CA GLN A 96 -12.89 -11.22 6.53
C GLN A 96 -11.43 -11.57 6.83
N VAL A 97 -10.60 -10.54 7.04
CA VAL A 97 -9.19 -10.71 7.41
C VAL A 97 -9.06 -11.44 8.76
N ILE A 98 -9.81 -11.02 9.77
CA ILE A 98 -9.82 -11.66 11.10
C ILE A 98 -10.31 -13.10 11.00
N GLY A 99 -11.38 -13.35 10.24
CA GLY A 99 -11.91 -14.70 10.02
C GLY A 99 -10.87 -15.63 9.40
N LYS A 100 -10.20 -15.21 8.32
CA LYS A 100 -9.13 -15.98 7.66
C LYS A 100 -7.95 -16.22 8.60
N PHE A 101 -7.55 -15.20 9.36
CA PHE A 101 -6.48 -15.33 10.36
C PHE A 101 -6.80 -16.39 11.41
N GLN A 102 -7.98 -16.33 12.02
CA GLN A 102 -8.37 -17.27 13.08
C GLN A 102 -8.48 -18.70 12.55
N ALA A 103 -9.07 -18.90 11.36
CA ALA A 103 -9.17 -20.21 10.73
C ALA A 103 -7.79 -20.84 10.43
N LEU A 104 -6.80 -20.04 10.01
CA LEU A 104 -5.43 -20.51 9.83
C LEU A 104 -4.75 -20.78 11.17
N ARG A 105 -5.00 -19.93 12.18
CA ARG A 105 -4.39 -20.02 13.51
C ARG A 105 -4.84 -21.28 14.24
N GLU A 106 -6.10 -21.68 14.09
CA GLU A 106 -6.63 -22.94 14.63
C GLU A 106 -5.89 -24.17 14.09
N GLN A 107 -5.34 -24.07 12.87
CA GLN A 107 -4.54 -25.14 12.28
C GLN A 107 -3.08 -25.07 12.73
N ASP A 108 -2.47 -23.89 12.65
CA ASP A 108 -1.09 -23.62 13.05
C ASP A 108 -0.90 -22.09 13.21
N PRO A 109 -0.51 -21.62 14.41
CA PRO A 109 -0.20 -20.21 14.63
C PRO A 109 0.81 -19.64 13.62
N LYS A 110 1.80 -20.43 13.21
CA LYS A 110 2.81 -19.99 12.23
C LYS A 110 2.18 -19.75 10.86
N LYS A 111 1.27 -20.61 10.40
CA LYS A 111 0.55 -20.40 9.13
C LYS A 111 -0.23 -19.09 9.13
N ALA A 112 -0.89 -18.76 10.25
CA ALA A 112 -1.62 -17.51 10.36
C ALA A 112 -0.72 -16.28 10.29
N THR A 113 0.42 -16.31 10.99
CA THR A 113 1.38 -15.20 10.97
C THR A 113 2.10 -15.08 9.63
N ASP A 114 2.47 -16.19 9.01
CA ASP A 114 3.10 -16.22 7.68
C ASP A 114 2.13 -15.64 6.62
N TRP A 115 0.86 -16.05 6.67
CA TRP A 115 -0.17 -15.49 5.80
C TRP A 115 -0.40 -14.00 6.06
N TYR A 116 -0.50 -13.57 7.32
CA TYR A 116 -0.77 -12.17 7.65
C TYR A 116 0.40 -11.25 7.28
N TYR A 117 1.64 -11.76 7.41
CA TYR A 117 2.82 -11.05 6.96
C TYR A 117 2.80 -10.86 5.44
N ARG A 118 2.55 -11.93 4.68
CA ARG A 118 2.38 -11.85 3.22
C ARG A 118 1.24 -10.90 2.82
N PHE A 119 0.08 -11.02 3.46
CA PHE A 119 -1.06 -10.12 3.25
C PHE A 119 -0.69 -8.65 3.50
N SER A 120 0.09 -8.38 4.53
CA SER A 120 0.57 -7.02 4.85
C SER A 120 1.56 -6.50 3.80
N GLN A 121 2.34 -7.38 3.17
CA GLN A 121 3.20 -7.04 2.02
C GLN A 121 2.37 -6.83 0.75
N ASP A 122 1.34 -7.63 0.53
CA ASP A 122 0.52 -7.60 -0.69
C ASP A 122 -0.42 -6.38 -0.70
N THR A 123 -0.90 -5.92 0.46
CA THR A 123 -1.67 -4.67 0.62
C THR A 123 -0.81 -3.40 0.61
N ASN A 124 0.50 -3.53 0.40
CA ASN A 124 1.48 -2.43 0.45
C ASN A 124 1.56 -1.71 1.82
N TYR A 125 1.05 -2.34 2.89
CA TYR A 125 1.24 -1.84 4.26
C TYR A 125 2.71 -1.98 4.68
N ILE A 126 3.32 -3.12 4.35
CA ILE A 126 4.76 -3.33 4.41
C ILE A 126 5.34 -2.96 3.03
N ARG A 127 5.89 -1.75 2.93
CA ARG A 127 6.43 -1.18 1.69
C ARG A 127 7.78 -1.80 1.33
N ARG A 128 7.74 -2.92 0.61
CA ARG A 128 8.91 -3.75 0.24
C ARG A 128 9.96 -2.98 -0.56
N ASP A 129 9.51 -2.12 -1.48
CA ASP A 129 10.37 -1.26 -2.30
C ASP A 129 11.23 -0.30 -1.46
N ARG A 130 10.72 0.11 -0.29
CA ARG A 130 11.42 0.98 0.63
C ARG A 130 12.35 0.21 1.55
N ILE A 131 11.90 -0.93 2.06
CA ILE A 131 12.74 -1.82 2.90
C ILE A 131 13.94 -2.33 2.10
N ALA A 132 13.79 -2.55 0.80
CA ALA A 132 14.89 -2.93 -0.09
C ALA A 132 16.01 -1.87 -0.16
N LYS A 133 15.77 -0.64 0.32
CA LYS A 133 16.77 0.43 0.40
C LYS A 133 17.46 0.48 1.76
N ASP A 134 16.99 -0.27 2.76
CA ASP A 134 17.60 -0.30 4.09
C ASP A 134 19.04 -0.80 4.01
N VAL A 135 19.92 -0.17 4.79
CA VAL A 135 21.34 -0.56 4.83
C VAL A 135 21.56 -1.50 6.00
N GLN A 136 22.22 -2.62 5.77
CA GLN A 136 22.42 -3.67 6.75
C GLN A 136 23.90 -4.07 6.81
N TRP A 137 24.42 -4.25 8.02
CA TRP A 137 25.77 -4.76 8.28
C TRP A 137 25.71 -5.82 9.35
N LYS A 138 26.42 -6.92 9.09
CA LYS A 138 26.61 -7.99 10.06
C LYS A 138 28.08 -8.07 10.44
N THR A 139 28.36 -8.25 11.72
CA THR A 139 29.72 -8.46 12.21
C THR A 139 29.73 -9.51 13.31
N ASP A 140 30.72 -10.40 13.27
CA ASP A 140 30.93 -11.36 14.34
C ASP A 140 31.42 -10.64 15.59
N THR A 141 30.90 -11.05 16.75
CA THR A 141 31.36 -10.60 18.06
C THR A 141 31.56 -11.80 18.99
N GLN A 142 32.22 -11.60 20.13
CA GLN A 142 32.35 -12.64 21.15
C GLN A 142 31.00 -13.12 21.73
N TYR A 143 29.90 -12.41 21.47
CA TYR A 143 28.55 -12.72 21.95
C TYR A 143 27.61 -13.23 20.85
N GLY A 144 28.15 -13.49 19.64
CA GLY A 144 27.37 -13.87 18.45
C GLY A 144 27.40 -12.81 17.35
N GLU A 145 26.63 -13.03 16.29
CA GLU A 145 26.50 -12.10 15.16
C GLU A 145 25.74 -10.83 15.61
N LEU A 146 26.37 -9.67 15.46
CA LEU A 146 25.72 -8.37 15.63
C LEU A 146 25.18 -7.91 14.28
N ASP A 147 23.87 -7.67 14.22
CA ASP A 147 23.17 -7.11 13.06
C ASP A 147 22.87 -5.62 13.30
N ILE A 148 23.33 -4.76 12.40
CA ILE A 148 23.13 -3.31 12.44
C ILE A 148 22.35 -2.91 11.20
N THR A 149 21.20 -2.24 11.38
CA THR A 149 20.36 -1.79 10.27
C THR A 149 20.06 -0.30 10.36
N ILE A 150 20.04 0.38 9.20
CA ILE A 150 19.50 1.75 9.05
C ILE A 150 18.23 1.64 8.22
N ASN A 151 17.11 1.97 8.87
CA ASN A 151 15.80 2.01 8.22
C ASN A 151 15.65 3.30 7.42
N LEU A 152 15.77 3.20 6.10
CA LEU A 152 15.54 4.30 5.17
C LEU A 152 14.09 4.33 4.67
N SER A 153 13.30 3.30 4.99
CA SER A 153 11.93 3.16 4.56
C SER A 153 10.92 4.09 5.24
N LYS A 154 11.27 4.65 6.40
CA LYS A 154 10.42 5.57 7.16
C LYS A 154 10.94 7.01 6.99
N PRO A 155 10.37 7.80 6.05
CA PRO A 155 10.79 9.19 5.87
C PRO A 155 10.52 9.98 7.16
N GLU A 156 11.49 10.75 7.62
CA GLU A 156 11.27 11.77 8.64
C GLU A 156 10.17 12.73 8.17
N LYS A 157 9.32 13.21 9.10
CA LYS A 157 8.22 14.12 8.77
C LYS A 157 8.78 15.38 8.08
N ASP A 158 8.29 15.69 6.89
CA ASP A 158 8.68 16.91 6.16
C ASP A 158 8.43 18.15 7.05
N PRO A 159 9.43 19.03 7.26
CA PRO A 159 9.26 20.28 8.01
C PRO A 159 8.06 21.12 7.54
N LYS A 160 7.72 21.09 6.25
CA LYS A 160 6.53 21.75 5.70
C LYS A 160 5.23 21.12 6.19
N ALA A 161 5.17 19.79 6.25
CA ALA A 161 4.02 19.07 6.79
C ALA A 161 3.85 19.32 8.30
N ILE A 162 4.96 19.43 9.05
CA ILE A 162 4.94 19.82 10.47
C ILE A 162 4.40 21.24 10.63
N ALA A 163 4.85 22.19 9.81
CA ALA A 163 4.37 23.57 9.84
C ALA A 163 2.89 23.70 9.49
N ALA A 164 2.41 22.96 8.49
CA ALA A 164 0.99 22.91 8.12
C ALA A 164 0.12 22.31 9.24
N ALA A 165 0.58 21.21 9.85
CA ALA A 165 -0.12 20.54 10.94
C ALA A 165 -0.25 21.41 12.21
N ARG A 166 0.72 22.30 12.46
CA ARG A 166 0.69 23.24 13.60
C ARG A 166 -0.52 24.20 13.55
N ASN A 167 -1.01 24.52 12.36
CA ASN A 167 -2.12 25.45 12.17
C ASN A 167 -3.49 24.75 12.11
N LEU A 168 -3.52 23.41 12.12
CA LEU A 168 -4.77 22.66 12.15
C LEU A 168 -5.35 22.66 13.57
N PRO A 169 -6.68 22.81 13.72
CA PRO A 169 -7.31 22.66 15.03
C PRO A 169 -7.01 21.27 15.59
N ALA A 170 -6.70 21.22 16.88
CA ALA A 170 -6.43 19.96 17.57
C ALA A 170 -7.63 19.01 17.38
N SER A 171 -7.44 17.95 16.60
CA SER A 171 -8.45 16.91 16.46
C SER A 171 -8.36 15.96 17.65
N ASN A 172 -9.50 15.69 18.29
CA ASN A 172 -9.61 14.64 19.31
C ASN A 172 -9.57 13.22 18.72
N TYR A 173 -9.49 13.09 17.39
CA TYR A 173 -9.45 11.81 16.71
C TYR A 173 -8.60 11.83 15.41
N PRO A 174 -7.67 10.88 15.24
CA PRO A 174 -7.17 9.95 16.26
C PRO A 174 -6.33 10.68 17.30
N ARG A 175 -6.38 10.23 18.57
CA ARG A 175 -5.63 10.84 19.70
C ARG A 175 -4.11 10.75 19.57
N CYS A 176 -3.60 10.01 18.59
CA CYS A 176 -2.17 9.84 18.34
C CYS A 176 -1.89 10.01 16.85
N GLN A 177 -0.95 10.89 16.50
CA GLN A 177 -0.40 11.08 15.15
C GLN A 177 1.03 10.48 15.03
N LEU A 178 1.35 9.50 15.88
CA LEU A 178 2.66 8.86 15.99
C LEU A 178 2.62 7.45 15.40
#